data_AF-A0A6B3I067-F1
#
_entry.id   AF-A0A6B3I067-F1
#
_cell.length_a   1.000
_cell.length_b   1.000
_cell.length_c   1.000
_cell.angle_alpha   90.00
_cell.angle_beta   90.00
_cell.angle_gamma   90.00
#
_symmetry.space_group_name_H-M   'P 1'
#
loop_
_entity.id
_entity.type
_entity.pdbx_description
1 polymer ?
#
loop_
_entity_poly.entity_id
_entity_poly.type
_entity_poly.pdbx_seq_one_letter_code
_entity_poly.pdbx_strand_id
1 'polypeptide(L)'
;AEITYFTPFVMRPLLAAFSQLDTAQLEVASSLGAGPVRIVRQVILPEALPALAAGGSLVLVLCLNEFGIVLFTGAKGVTTLPMLVYSKAILE
;
A
#
# COMPACT_ATOMS: atom_id res chain seq x y z
N ALA A 1 -5.80 7.66 11.03
CA ALA A 1 -4.50 8.35 11.11
C ALA A 1 -3.43 7.58 10.31
N GLU A 2 -3.19 6.31 10.65
CA GLU A 2 -2.17 5.48 9.96
C GLU A 2 -2.37 5.38 8.45
N ILE A 3 -3.60 5.17 7.97
CA ILE A 3 -3.89 5.11 6.53
C ILE A 3 -3.39 6.36 5.83
N THR A 4 -3.77 7.55 6.32
CA THR A 4 -3.35 8.83 5.74
C THR A 4 -1.83 9.01 5.74
N TYR A 5 -1.15 8.55 6.81
CA TYR A 5 0.30 8.66 6.95
C TYR A 5 1.06 7.71 6.01
N PHE A 6 0.58 6.46 5.86
CA PHE A 6 1.25 5.44 5.05
C PHE A 6 0.84 5.42 3.57
N THR A 7 -0.27 6.08 3.21
CA THR A 7 -0.73 6.20 1.81
C THR A 7 0.38 6.56 0.80
N PRO A 8 1.24 7.59 1.01
CA PRO A 8 2.27 7.93 0.03
C PRO A 8 3.30 6.81 -0.22
N PHE A 9 3.51 5.92 0.74
CA PHE A 9 4.44 4.79 0.61
C PHE A 9 3.91 3.68 -0.32
N VAL A 10 2.59 3.58 -0.49
CA VAL A 10 1.97 2.72 -1.52
C VAL A 10 1.83 3.48 -2.84
N MET A 11 1.42 4.75 -2.77
CA MET A 11 1.12 5.54 -3.97
C MET A 11 2.36 5.82 -4.81
N ARG A 12 3.53 6.06 -4.22
CA ARG A 12 4.78 6.33 -4.97
C ARG A 12 5.22 5.15 -5.85
N PRO A 13 5.38 3.92 -5.32
CA PRO A 13 5.67 2.75 -6.14
C PRO A 13 4.61 2.50 -7.21
N LEU A 14 3.33 2.70 -6.86
CA LEU A 14 2.22 2.50 -7.80
C LEU A 14 2.25 3.49 -8.97
N LEU A 15 2.50 4.77 -8.69
CA LEU A 15 2.66 5.80 -9.73
C LEU A 15 3.89 5.53 -10.59
N ALA A 16 5.00 5.08 -9.99
CA ALA A 16 6.20 4.69 -10.74
C ALA A 16 5.93 3.49 -11.68
N ALA A 17 5.15 2.51 -11.22
CA ALA A 17 4.74 1.38 -12.06
C ALA A 17 3.85 1.84 -13.21
N PHE A 18 2.87 2.70 -12.95
CA PHE A 18 2.02 3.26 -13.99
C PHE A 18 2.78 4.13 -15.00
N SER A 19 3.83 4.83 -14.57
CA SER A 19 4.66 5.64 -15.48
C SER A 19 5.51 4.81 -16.44
N GLN A 20 5.68 3.52 -16.15
CA GLN A 20 6.44 2.58 -16.99
C GLN A 20 5.54 1.79 -17.96
N LEU A 21 4.21 1.95 -17.86
CA LEU A 21 3.27 1.29 -18.77
C LEU A 21 3.46 1.82 -20.19
N ASP A 22 3.70 0.90 -21.13
CA ASP A 22 3.81 1.25 -22.55
C ASP A 22 2.42 1.46 -23.16
N THR A 23 2.18 2.65 -23.68
CA THR A 23 0.93 3.00 -24.38
C THR A 23 0.69 2.11 -25.61
N ALA A 24 1.75 1.57 -26.23
CA ALA A 24 1.61 0.66 -27.36
C ALA A 24 0.86 -0.63 -26.98
N GLN A 25 1.03 -1.15 -25.75
CA GLN A 25 0.28 -2.33 -25.30
C GLN A 25 -1.23 -2.04 -25.19
N LEU A 26 -1.59 -0.84 -24.76
CA LEU A 26 -2.99 -0.40 -24.65
C LEU A 26 -3.64 -0.25 -26.03
N GLU A 27 -2.89 0.29 -27.01
CA GLU A 27 -3.34 0.43 -28.40
C GLU A 27 -3.51 -0.92 -29.11
N VAL A 28 -2.63 -1.89 -28.84
CA VAL A 28 -2.78 -3.25 -29.37
C VAL A 28 -4.00 -3.94 -28.77
N ALA A 29 -4.20 -3.82 -27.45
CA ALA A 29 -5.36 -4.40 -26.78
C ALA A 29 -6.69 -3.80 -27.29
N SER A 30 -6.74 -2.48 -27.50
CA SER A 30 -7.93 -1.81 -28.05
C SER A 30 -8.18 -2.21 -29.51
N SER A 31 -7.12 -2.35 -30.32
CA SER A 31 -7.20 -2.82 -31.71
C SER A 31 -7.72 -4.26 -31.83
N LEU A 32 -7.47 -5.11 -30.82
CA LEU A 32 -8.02 -6.46 -30.71
C LEU A 32 -9.48 -6.48 -30.18
N GLY A 33 -10.12 -5.31 -30.03
CA GLY A 33 -11.49 -5.18 -29.57
C GLY A 33 -11.67 -5.29 -28.06
N ALA A 34 -10.61 -5.15 -27.25
CA ALA A 34 -10.74 -5.13 -25.81
C ALA A 34 -11.39 -3.82 -25.33
N GLY A 35 -12.51 -3.91 -24.61
CA GLY A 35 -13.11 -2.77 -23.94
C GLY A 35 -12.29 -2.26 -22.74
N PRO A 36 -12.55 -1.04 -22.25
CA PRO A 36 -11.73 -0.38 -21.21
C PRO A 36 -11.59 -1.20 -19.93
N VAL A 37 -12.66 -1.87 -19.49
CA VAL A 37 -12.64 -2.74 -18.29
C VAL A 37 -11.72 -3.96 -18.50
N ARG A 38 -11.67 -4.50 -19.71
CA ARG A 38 -10.83 -5.65 -20.06
C ARG A 38 -9.36 -5.25 -20.08
N ILE A 39 -9.04 -4.09 -20.64
CA ILE A 39 -7.68 -3.53 -20.66
C ILE A 39 -7.19 -3.30 -19.22
N VAL A 40 -8.00 -2.66 -18.37
CA VAL A 40 -7.63 -2.43 -16.96
C VAL A 40 -7.35 -3.74 -16.23
N ARG A 41 -8.21 -4.75 -16.39
CA ARG A 41 -8.08 -6.00 -15.64
C ARG A 41 -7.03 -6.95 -16.19
N GLN A 42 -6.77 -6.94 -17.50
CA GLN A 42 -5.86 -7.90 -18.16
C GLN A 42 -4.47 -7.33 -18.45
N VAL A 43 -4.31 -6.01 -18.53
CA VAL A 43 -3.03 -5.35 -18.82
C VAL A 43 -2.54 -4.57 -17.61
N ILE A 44 -3.30 -3.54 -17.21
CA ILE A 44 -2.85 -2.59 -16.17
C ILE A 44 -2.76 -3.25 -14.79
N LEU A 45 -3.77 -4.02 -14.39
CA LEU A 45 -3.82 -4.64 -13.07
C LEU A 45 -2.67 -5.64 -12.84
N PRO A 46 -2.40 -6.62 -13.71
CA PRO A 46 -1.28 -7.55 -13.50
C PRO A 46 0.09 -6.88 -13.52
N GLU A 47 0.29 -5.80 -14.29
CA GLU A 47 1.53 -5.03 -14.24
C GLU A 47 1.67 -4.19 -12.96
N ALA A 48 0.57 -3.73 -12.38
CA ALA A 48 0.56 -3.00 -11.11
C ALA A 48 0.66 -3.90 -9.87
N LEU A 49 0.29 -5.19 -9.97
CA LEU A 49 0.35 -6.15 -8.86
C LEU A 49 1.72 -6.25 -8.15
N PRO A 50 2.87 -6.40 -8.85
CA PRO A 50 4.17 -6.47 -8.17
C PRO A 50 4.48 -5.19 -7.39
N ALA A 51 4.12 -4.01 -7.93
CA ALA A 51 4.31 -2.74 -7.24
C ALA A 51 3.38 -2.60 -6.02
N LEU A 52 2.14 -3.06 -6.12
CA LEU A 52 1.20 -3.13 -5.00
C LEU A 52 1.68 -4.09 -3.91
N ALA A 53 2.23 -5.25 -4.27
CA ALA A 53 2.79 -6.20 -3.33
C ALA A 53 4.02 -5.64 -2.60
N ALA A 54 4.90 -4.94 -3.33
CA ALA A 54 6.06 -4.26 -2.74
C ALA A 54 5.64 -3.11 -1.81
N GLY A 55 4.75 -2.22 -2.25
CA GLY A 55 4.23 -1.13 -1.41
C GLY A 55 3.44 -1.62 -0.20
N GLY A 56 2.64 -2.67 -0.39
CA GLY A 56 1.85 -3.31 0.67
C GLY A 56 2.72 -3.98 1.72
N SER A 57 3.77 -4.71 1.31
CA SER A 57 4.71 -5.32 2.25
C SER A 57 5.51 -4.27 3.05
N LEU A 58 5.93 -3.18 2.40
CA LEU A 58 6.57 -2.05 3.08
C LEU A 58 5.65 -1.44 4.14
N VAL A 59 4.40 -1.10 3.78
CA VAL A 59 3.44 -0.51 4.73
C VAL A 59 3.09 -1.48 5.85
N LEU A 60 2.99 -2.78 5.58
CA LEU A 60 2.76 -3.78 6.62
C LEU A 60 3.85 -3.73 7.71
N VAL A 61 5.12 -3.69 7.30
CA VAL A 61 6.25 -3.62 8.24
C VAL A 61 6.26 -2.30 9.01
N LEU A 62 5.95 -1.19 8.34
CA LEU A 62 5.87 0.13 8.97
C LEU A 62 4.75 0.19 10.02
N CYS A 63 3.55 -0.31 9.70
CA CYS A 63 2.43 -0.36 10.64
C CYS A 63 2.73 -1.24 11.86
N LEU A 64 3.43 -2.37 11.68
CA LEU A 64 3.81 -3.25 12.80
C LEU A 64 4.76 -2.59 13.80
N ASN A 65 5.59 -1.65 13.33
CA ASN A 65 6.52 -0.90 14.17
C ASN A 65 5.93 0.42 14.69
N GLU A 66 4.72 0.78 14.28
CA GLU A 66 4.16 2.08 14.61
C GLU A 66 3.76 2.15 16.08
N PHE A 67 4.30 3.16 16.76
CA PHE A 67 4.06 3.43 18.18
C PHE A 67 3.50 4.83 18.39
N GLY A 68 4.02 5.85 17.68
CA GLY A 68 3.68 7.24 17.93
C GLY A 68 2.21 7.54 17.64
N ILE A 69 1.72 7.13 16.47
CA ILE A 69 0.32 7.36 16.09
C ILE A 69 -0.63 6.64 17.06
N VAL A 70 -0.29 5.43 17.49
CA VAL A 70 -1.09 4.63 18.42
C VAL A 70 -1.06 5.23 19.83
N LEU A 71 0.07 5.78 20.27
CA LEU A 71 0.18 6.43 21.57
C LEU A 71 -0.73 7.66 21.67
N PHE A 72 -0.79 8.48 20.62
CA PHE A 72 -1.57 9.73 20.63
C PHE A 72 -3.02 9.57 20.17
N THR A 73 -3.29 8.65 19.25
CA THR A 73 -4.61 8.48 18.60
C THR A 73 -5.27 7.13 18.94
N GLY A 74 -4.57 6.24 19.66
CA GLY A 74 -5.06 4.91 19.98
C GLY A 74 -6.29 4.93 20.88
N ALA A 75 -7.19 3.97 20.65
CA ALA A 75 -8.39 3.79 21.46
C ALA A 75 -8.09 2.92 22.69
N LYS A 76 -8.82 3.17 23.78
CA LYS A 76 -8.75 2.38 25.02
C LYS A 76 -9.04 0.91 24.71
N GLY A 77 -8.10 0.02 25.04
CA GLY A 77 -8.22 -1.43 24.79
C GLY A 77 -7.52 -1.93 23.52
N VAL A 78 -6.91 -1.05 22.72
CA VAL A 78 -6.06 -1.45 21.59
C VAL A 78 -4.60 -1.40 22.04
N THR A 79 -4.02 -2.57 22.28
CA THR A 79 -2.59 -2.71 22.63
C THR A 79 -1.83 -3.32 21.48
N THR A 80 -1.04 -2.51 20.78
CA THR A 80 -0.09 -2.98 19.78
C THR A 80 1.17 -3.53 20.45
N LEU A 81 1.94 -4.36 19.73
CA LEU A 81 3.20 -4.92 20.22
C LEU A 81 4.14 -3.85 20.79
N PRO A 82 4.41 -2.71 20.10
CA PRO A 82 5.24 -1.65 20.65
C PRO A 82 4.67 -1.01 21.93
N MET A 83 3.35 -0.80 21.99
CA MET A 83 2.68 -0.27 23.17
C MET A 83 2.78 -1.21 24.38
N LEU A 84 2.71 -2.52 24.17
CA LEU A 84 2.88 -3.51 25.23
C LEU A 84 4.30 -3.50 25.80
N VAL A 85 5.31 -3.44 24.94
CA VAL A 85 6.72 -3.36 25.35
C VAL A 85 6.95 -2.08 26.16
N TYR A 86 6.45 -0.94 25.66
CA TYR A 86 6.54 0.34 26.35
C TYR A 86 5.84 0.34 27.71
N SER A 87 4.61 -0.18 27.76
CA SER A 87 3.83 -0.24 28.99
C SER A 87 4.50 -1.11 30.05
N LYS A 88 5.11 -2.24 29.65
CA LYS A 88 5.86 -3.10 30.58
C LYS A 88 7.16 -2.45 31.04
N ALA A 89 7.90 -1.81 30.13
CA ALA A 89 9.19 -1.19 30.45
C ALA A 89 9.10 0.03 31.38
N ILE A 90 7.92 0.65 31.52
CA ILE A 90 7.71 1.85 32.36
C ILE A 90 6.92 1.55 33.63
N LEU A 91 6.04 0.55 33.61
CA LEU A 91 5.23 0.17 34.78
C LEU A 91 5.93 -0.85 35.70
N GLU A 92 6.98 -1.52 35.22
CA GLU A 92 7.95 -2.26 36.04
C GLU A 92 9.15 -1.35 36.39
#